data_AF-A0AA35RKS2-F1
#
_entry.id   AF-A0AA35RKS2-F1
#
_cell.length_a   1.000
_cell.length_b   1.000
_cell.length_c   1.000
_cell.angle_alpha   90.00
_cell.angle_beta   90.00
_cell.angle_gamma   90.00
#
_symmetry.space_group_name_H-M   'P 1'
#
loop_
_entity.id
_entity.type
_entity.pdbx_description
1 polymer ?
#
loop_
_entity_poly.entity_id
_entity_poly.type
_entity_poly.pdbx_seq_one_letter_code
_entity_poly.pdbx_strand_id
1 'polypeptide(L)'
;MWAAEKRIPYIMLATEMEPTKRAFQLYHDTAAEHGYESGSQNIGYLWKVHVDETEELAEQTARKYVQGPSNPFLAGNEGTVNPALVNLPGLTSRTRVLPTQTVATAARGGGGGVAGVLGRPYEQQIEDYTIIAGTPKTVISRIRHVLEYVRPGSIFFWDGDGAMTHDDAMRSLRLMGQEVIPAVKEIAKELELPGPFEVDPATGKDIPQEVAAG
;
A
#
# COMPACT_ATOMS: atom_id res chain seq x y z
N MET A 1 -18.65 -4.71 -6.76
CA MET A 1 -17.86 -3.90 -5.80
C MET A 1 -18.30 -2.44 -5.89
N TRP A 2 -18.75 -1.82 -4.78
CA TRP A 2 -19.37 -0.47 -4.83
C TRP A 2 -18.46 0.61 -5.45
N ALA A 3 -17.16 0.60 -5.17
CA ALA A 3 -16.23 1.58 -5.74
C ALA A 3 -16.20 1.52 -7.26
N ALA A 4 -16.14 0.32 -7.84
CA ALA A 4 -16.21 0.11 -9.29
C ALA A 4 -17.58 0.48 -9.87
N GLU A 5 -18.69 0.15 -9.20
CA GLU A 5 -20.04 0.60 -9.60
C GLU A 5 -20.15 2.12 -9.70
N LYS A 6 -19.44 2.84 -8.83
CA LYS A 6 -19.40 4.30 -8.78
C LYS A 6 -18.23 4.92 -9.54
N ARG A 7 -17.37 4.10 -10.14
CA ARG A 7 -16.15 4.51 -10.85
C ARG A 7 -15.21 5.39 -9.99
N ILE A 8 -15.18 5.10 -8.69
CA ILE A 8 -14.32 5.78 -7.72
C ILE A 8 -13.01 4.99 -7.62
N PRO A 9 -11.84 5.66 -7.62
CA PRO A 9 -10.57 5.00 -7.38
C PRO A 9 -10.58 4.19 -6.08
N TYR A 10 -10.07 2.96 -6.15
CA TYR A 10 -10.04 2.04 -5.01
C TYR A 10 -8.62 1.86 -4.50
N ILE A 11 -8.40 2.14 -3.20
CA ILE A 11 -7.06 2.14 -2.60
C ILE A 11 -6.95 1.00 -1.60
N MET A 12 -5.93 0.15 -1.79
CA MET A 12 -5.57 -0.91 -0.88
C MET A 12 -4.45 -0.47 0.06
N LEU A 13 -4.64 -0.72 1.36
CA LEU A 13 -3.79 -0.16 2.40
C LEU A 13 -2.96 -1.24 3.07
N ALA A 14 -1.65 -1.24 2.81
CA ALA A 14 -0.62 -2.03 3.48
C ALA A 14 -1.01 -3.51 3.65
N THR A 15 -1.37 -4.15 2.54
CA THR A 15 -1.72 -5.58 2.42
C THR A 15 -0.70 -6.31 1.56
N GLU A 16 -0.62 -7.63 1.65
CA GLU A 16 0.24 -8.47 0.79
C GLU A 16 -0.06 -8.27 -0.70
N MET A 17 0.98 -8.33 -1.54
CA MET A 17 0.87 -8.02 -2.97
C MET A 17 -0.13 -8.91 -3.71
N GLU A 18 -0.08 -10.24 -3.51
CA GLU A 18 -0.94 -11.17 -4.25
C GLU A 18 -2.43 -11.03 -3.88
N PRO A 19 -2.82 -11.02 -2.60
CA PRO A 19 -4.18 -10.67 -2.20
C PRO A 19 -4.64 -9.29 -2.69
N THR A 20 -3.75 -8.31 -2.75
CA THR A 20 -4.03 -6.96 -3.30
C THR A 20 -4.36 -7.04 -4.79
N LYS A 21 -3.54 -7.75 -5.57
CA LYS A 21 -3.76 -7.94 -7.00
C LYS A 21 -5.11 -8.62 -7.28
N ARG A 22 -5.47 -9.64 -6.49
CA ARG A 22 -6.80 -10.29 -6.59
C ARG A 22 -7.95 -9.34 -6.22
N ALA A 23 -7.75 -8.43 -5.26
CA ALA A 23 -8.75 -7.42 -4.93
C ALA A 23 -8.93 -6.41 -6.07
N PHE A 24 -7.85 -6.02 -6.77
CA PHE A 24 -7.94 -5.19 -7.96
C PHE A 24 -8.58 -5.93 -9.14
N GLN A 25 -8.32 -7.23 -9.32
CA GLN A 25 -9.03 -8.02 -10.32
C GLN A 25 -10.55 -7.98 -10.10
N LEU A 26 -11.03 -8.07 -8.85
CA LEU A 26 -12.45 -7.92 -8.54
C LEU A 26 -13.00 -6.52 -8.91
N TYR A 27 -12.19 -5.46 -8.79
CA TYR A 27 -12.55 -4.13 -9.29
C TYR A 27 -12.71 -4.16 -10.80
N HIS A 28 -11.72 -4.70 -11.51
CA HIS A 28 -11.71 -4.79 -12.98
C HIS A 28 -12.89 -5.61 -13.52
N ASP A 29 -13.17 -6.76 -12.91
CA ASP A 29 -14.31 -7.60 -13.27
C ASP A 29 -15.63 -6.86 -13.05
N THR A 30 -15.79 -6.19 -11.90
CA THR A 30 -16.98 -5.36 -11.64
C THR A 30 -17.09 -4.21 -12.66
N ALA A 31 -15.98 -3.56 -13.02
CA ALA A 31 -15.99 -2.48 -13.99
C ALA A 31 -16.53 -2.95 -15.36
N ALA A 32 -16.05 -4.12 -15.81
CA ALA A 32 -16.49 -4.74 -17.05
C ALA A 32 -18.00 -5.11 -17.01
N GLU A 33 -18.49 -5.63 -15.89
CA GLU A 33 -19.93 -5.88 -15.67
C GLU A 33 -20.78 -4.59 -15.78
N HIS A 34 -20.21 -3.44 -15.41
CA HIS A 34 -20.84 -2.11 -15.50
C HIS A 34 -20.49 -1.37 -16.80
N GLY A 35 -19.95 -2.08 -17.78
CA GLY A 35 -19.77 -1.59 -19.15
C GLY A 35 -18.64 -0.57 -19.33
N TYR A 36 -17.58 -0.65 -18.53
CA TYR A 36 -16.37 0.15 -18.77
C TYR A 36 -15.10 -0.64 -18.47
N GLU A 37 -14.01 -0.24 -19.10
CA GLU A 37 -12.68 -0.77 -18.84
C GLU A 37 -11.99 0.11 -17.79
N SER A 38 -11.46 -0.52 -16.75
CA SER A 38 -10.70 0.15 -15.69
C SER A 38 -9.21 -0.10 -15.86
N GLY A 39 -8.38 0.90 -15.56
CA GLY A 39 -6.92 0.80 -15.60
C GLY A 39 -6.25 1.22 -14.29
N SER A 40 -4.96 1.55 -14.35
CA SER A 40 -4.16 1.98 -13.19
C SER A 40 -4.73 3.22 -12.51
N GLN A 41 -5.35 4.14 -13.26
CA GLN A 41 -6.00 5.34 -12.75
C GLN A 41 -7.13 5.06 -11.75
N ASN A 42 -7.69 3.85 -11.79
CA ASN A 42 -8.78 3.42 -10.91
C ASN A 42 -8.30 2.74 -9.62
N ILE A 43 -7.00 2.47 -9.47
CA ILE A 43 -6.48 1.70 -8.34
C ILE A 43 -5.27 2.37 -7.70
N GLY A 44 -5.21 2.27 -6.37
CA GLY A 44 -4.11 2.80 -5.59
C GLY A 44 -3.59 1.82 -4.55
N TYR A 45 -2.30 1.89 -4.25
CA TYR A 45 -1.67 1.01 -3.29
C TYR A 45 -0.80 1.80 -2.32
N LEU A 46 -0.98 1.49 -1.03
CA LEU A 46 -0.20 2.03 0.06
C LEU A 46 0.60 0.91 0.69
N TRP A 47 1.89 1.10 0.93
CA TRP A 47 2.71 0.15 1.68
C TRP A 47 3.87 0.85 2.37
N LYS A 48 4.54 0.14 3.28
CA LYS A 48 5.60 0.71 4.11
C LYS A 48 6.89 0.79 3.31
N VAL A 49 7.47 1.99 3.24
CA VAL A 49 8.75 2.21 2.57
C VAL A 49 9.60 3.16 3.41
N HIS A 50 10.79 2.69 3.79
CA HIS A 50 11.78 3.49 4.49
C HIS A 50 13.06 3.59 3.66
N VAL A 51 13.64 4.79 3.58
CA VAL A 51 14.85 5.04 2.80
C VAL A 51 15.92 5.62 3.71
N ASP A 52 17.12 5.05 3.66
CA ASP A 52 18.23 5.54 4.47
C ASP A 52 19.54 5.60 3.66
N GLU A 53 20.56 6.26 4.22
CA GLU A 53 21.84 6.52 3.56
C GLU A 53 22.67 5.24 3.36
N THR A 54 22.45 4.22 4.20
CA THR A 54 23.12 2.92 4.17
C THR A 54 22.12 1.79 4.40
N GLU A 55 22.45 0.58 3.93
CA GLU A 55 21.59 -0.60 4.14
C GLU A 55 21.47 -0.95 5.63
N GLU A 56 22.58 -0.82 6.38
CA GLU A 56 22.61 -1.11 7.81
C GLU A 56 21.69 -0.17 8.60
N LEU A 57 21.72 1.13 8.27
CA LEU A 57 20.87 2.11 8.93
C LEU A 57 19.40 1.93 8.55
N ALA A 58 19.12 1.62 7.28
CA ALA A 58 17.76 1.33 6.83
C ALA A 58 17.16 0.09 7.53
N GLU A 59 17.94 -0.98 7.69
CA GLU A 59 17.53 -2.20 8.40
C GLU A 59 17.25 -1.92 9.89
N GLN A 60 18.13 -1.18 10.56
CA GLN A 60 17.92 -0.79 11.96
C GLN A 60 16.67 0.06 12.13
N THR A 61 16.44 1.03 11.24
CA THR A 61 15.30 1.94 11.34
C THR A 61 13.99 1.25 10.96
N ALA A 62 13.98 0.40 9.94
CA ALA A 62 12.78 -0.29 9.51
C ALA A 62 12.27 -1.32 10.54
N ARG A 63 13.15 -1.90 11.37
CA ARG A 63 12.72 -2.70 12.54
C ARG A 63 11.82 -1.92 13.50
N LYS A 64 11.95 -0.60 13.54
CA LYS A 64 11.11 0.27 14.38
C LYS A 64 9.66 0.31 13.92
N TYR A 65 9.32 -0.09 12.69
CA TYR A 65 7.92 -0.24 12.24
C TYR A 65 7.12 -1.26 13.07
N VAL A 66 7.79 -2.21 13.73
CA VAL A 66 7.13 -3.22 14.57
C VAL A 66 7.41 -3.00 16.06
N GLN A 67 7.99 -1.85 16.41
CA GLN A 67 8.29 -1.45 17.78
C GLN A 67 7.50 -0.19 18.13
N GLY A 68 7.30 0.08 19.42
CA GLY A 68 6.67 1.32 19.88
C GLY A 68 5.14 1.25 20.04
N PRO A 69 4.44 2.40 20.01
CA PRO A 69 3.03 2.48 20.40
C PRO A 69 2.12 1.70 19.45
N SER A 70 1.02 1.19 20.03
CA SER A 70 0.13 0.26 19.34
C SER A 70 -0.63 0.90 18.18
N ASN A 71 -0.28 0.52 16.95
CA ASN A 71 -1.04 0.81 15.74
C ASN A 71 -1.66 -0.49 15.19
N PRO A 72 -3.00 -0.60 15.05
CA PRO A 72 -3.68 -1.80 14.55
C PRO A 72 -3.30 -2.15 13.10
N PHE A 73 -2.72 -1.22 12.36
CA PHE A 73 -2.25 -1.44 10.99
C PHE A 73 -0.81 -1.97 10.91
N LEU A 74 -0.04 -1.93 12.01
CA LEU A 74 1.30 -2.50 12.08
C LEU A 74 1.20 -3.98 12.48
N ALA A 75 1.38 -4.88 11.52
CA ALA A 75 1.55 -6.28 11.82
C ALA A 75 2.85 -6.47 12.63
N GLY A 76 2.76 -7.05 13.83
CA GLY A 76 3.92 -7.22 14.73
C GLY A 76 3.86 -6.35 15.99
N ASN A 77 2.84 -5.50 16.11
CA ASN A 77 2.61 -4.61 17.23
C ASN A 77 2.49 -5.35 18.59
N GLU A 78 3.23 -4.87 19.60
CA GLU A 78 3.29 -5.39 20.98
C GLU A 78 2.07 -4.98 21.86
N GLY A 79 1.19 -4.14 21.34
CA GLY A 79 0.01 -3.66 22.06
C GLY A 79 -1.11 -4.69 22.20
N THR A 80 -1.90 -4.57 23.27
CA THR A 80 -3.08 -5.41 23.49
C THR A 80 -4.25 -4.97 22.60
N VAL A 81 -4.82 -5.91 21.84
CA VAL A 81 -6.02 -5.68 21.02
C VAL A 81 -7.25 -6.10 21.81
N ASN A 82 -8.28 -5.25 21.87
CA ASN A 82 -9.59 -5.64 22.39
C ASN A 82 -10.47 -6.17 21.25
N PRO A 83 -10.78 -7.48 21.20
CA PRO A 83 -11.59 -8.09 20.13
C PRO A 83 -12.98 -7.46 19.98
N ALA A 84 -13.56 -6.94 21.07
CA ALA A 84 -14.85 -6.29 21.05
C ALA A 84 -14.85 -4.97 20.29
N LEU A 85 -13.70 -4.28 20.21
CA LEU A 85 -13.59 -3.00 19.49
C LEU A 85 -13.33 -3.18 17.99
N VAL A 86 -12.67 -4.29 17.60
CA VAL A 86 -12.30 -4.54 16.19
C VAL A 86 -13.34 -5.32 15.40
N ASN A 87 -14.25 -6.04 16.07
CA ASN A 87 -15.29 -6.86 15.44
C ASN A 87 -16.71 -6.50 15.94
N LEU A 88 -17.04 -5.21 16.01
CA LEU A 88 -18.38 -4.79 16.42
C LEU A 88 -19.44 -5.35 15.44
N PRO A 89 -20.60 -5.82 15.95
CA PRO A 89 -21.69 -6.31 15.11
C PRO A 89 -22.07 -5.28 14.03
N GLY A 90 -22.05 -5.71 12.77
CA GLY A 90 -22.41 -4.88 11.62
C GLY A 90 -21.24 -4.18 10.91
N LEU A 91 -20.04 -4.15 11.47
CA LEU A 91 -18.87 -3.55 10.80
C LEU A 91 -18.28 -4.42 9.69
N THR A 92 -18.41 -5.75 9.80
CA THR A 92 -17.86 -6.70 8.82
C THR A 92 -18.97 -7.56 8.23
N SER A 93 -18.97 -7.73 6.90
CA SER A 93 -19.84 -8.70 6.22
C SER A 93 -19.24 -10.10 6.31
N ARG A 94 -20.09 -11.12 6.48
CA ARG A 94 -19.66 -12.53 6.47
C ARG A 94 -19.54 -13.13 5.06
N THR A 95 -20.12 -12.45 4.06
CA THR A 95 -20.24 -12.95 2.69
C THR A 95 -19.59 -12.02 1.65
N ARG A 96 -19.55 -10.72 1.92
CA ARG A 96 -18.97 -9.71 1.02
C ARG A 96 -17.60 -9.30 1.53
N VAL A 97 -16.63 -10.19 1.39
CA VAL A 97 -15.26 -9.99 1.89
C VAL A 97 -14.27 -9.95 0.73
N LEU A 98 -13.23 -9.14 0.88
CA LEU A 98 -12.16 -9.04 -0.10
C LEU A 98 -11.16 -10.17 0.09
N PRO A 99 -10.42 -10.56 -0.96
CA PRO A 99 -9.35 -11.56 -0.86
C PRO A 99 -8.31 -11.25 0.21
N THR A 100 -8.09 -9.97 0.54
CA THR A 100 -7.17 -9.54 1.59
C THR A 100 -7.63 -9.88 3.01
N GLN A 101 -8.91 -10.16 3.23
CA GLN A 101 -9.41 -10.51 4.56
C GLN A 101 -8.77 -11.80 5.08
N THR A 102 -8.40 -12.75 4.21
CA THR A 102 -7.82 -14.03 4.61
C THR A 102 -6.42 -13.89 5.21
N VAL A 103 -5.73 -12.80 4.89
CA VAL A 103 -4.36 -12.49 5.36
C VAL A 103 -4.33 -11.28 6.30
N ALA A 104 -5.48 -10.68 6.59
CA ALA A 104 -5.56 -9.52 7.46
C ALA A 104 -5.23 -9.90 8.91
N THR A 105 -4.50 -9.03 9.60
CA THR A 105 -4.25 -9.20 11.03
C THR A 105 -5.57 -9.10 11.82
N ALA A 106 -5.62 -9.70 13.01
CA ALA A 106 -6.77 -9.60 13.90
C ALA A 106 -7.16 -8.15 14.21
N ALA A 107 -6.17 -7.26 14.31
CA ALA A 107 -6.37 -5.83 14.55
C ALA A 107 -7.03 -5.08 13.36
N ARG A 108 -6.96 -5.64 12.15
CA ARG A 108 -7.61 -5.10 10.94
C ARG A 108 -8.95 -5.77 10.61
N GLY A 109 -9.56 -6.46 11.57
CA GLY A 109 -10.81 -7.19 11.33
C GLY A 109 -10.62 -8.44 10.48
N GLY A 110 -9.39 -8.99 10.44
CA GLY A 110 -9.16 -10.38 10.04
C GLY A 110 -10.03 -11.25 10.95
N GLY A 111 -11.14 -11.74 10.39
CA GLY A 111 -12.13 -12.50 11.15
C GLY A 111 -11.41 -13.62 11.87
N GLY A 112 -11.68 -13.82 13.15
CA GLY A 112 -10.96 -14.75 14.03
C GLY A 112 -11.02 -16.25 13.65
N GLY A 113 -11.18 -16.59 12.37
CA GLY A 113 -10.97 -17.90 11.78
C GLY A 113 -9.77 -17.91 10.82
N VAL A 114 -8.90 -18.90 11.02
CA VAL A 114 -7.74 -19.31 10.21
C VAL A 114 -6.47 -18.44 10.29
N ALA A 115 -6.56 -17.12 10.43
CA ALA A 115 -5.37 -16.26 10.56
C ALA A 115 -5.39 -15.44 11.85
N GLY A 116 -5.49 -16.11 13.00
CA GLY A 116 -5.19 -15.54 14.33
C GLY A 116 -3.70 -15.18 14.47
N VAL A 117 -3.16 -14.43 13.50
CA VAL A 117 -1.78 -14.01 13.42
C VAL A 117 -1.65 -12.82 14.37
N LEU A 118 -1.29 -13.14 15.62
CA LEU A 118 -0.75 -12.20 16.59
C LEU A 118 0.55 -11.63 16.01
N GLY A 119 0.43 -10.60 15.17
CA GLY A 119 1.54 -9.93 14.52
C GLY A 119 2.25 -10.77 13.45
N ARG A 120 2.75 -10.10 12.40
CA ARG A 120 3.63 -10.72 11.41
C ARG A 120 5.07 -10.35 11.77
N PRO A 121 6.03 -11.30 11.81
CA PRO A 121 7.43 -10.98 12.04
C PRO A 121 7.94 -9.93 11.03
N TYR A 122 8.89 -9.11 11.45
CA TYR A 122 9.50 -8.09 10.59
C TYR A 122 10.14 -8.72 9.35
N GLU A 123 10.88 -9.81 9.52
CA GLU A 123 11.58 -10.51 8.44
C GLU A 123 10.60 -11.00 7.37
N GLN A 124 9.45 -11.55 7.79
CA GLN A 124 8.41 -11.98 6.87
C GLN A 124 7.79 -10.82 6.09
N GLN A 125 7.69 -9.64 6.72
CA GLN A 125 7.20 -8.42 6.07
C GLN A 125 8.21 -7.84 5.06
N ILE A 126 9.51 -8.07 5.25
CA ILE A 126 10.55 -7.71 4.27
C ILE A 126 10.50 -8.67 3.07
N GLU A 127 10.37 -9.97 3.34
CA GLU A 127 10.34 -11.01 2.29
C GLU A 127 9.14 -10.88 1.35
N ASP A 128 7.99 -10.46 1.85
CA ASP A 128 6.75 -10.34 1.08
C ASP A 128 6.46 -8.93 0.55
N TYR A 129 7.42 -8.01 0.69
CA TYR A 129 7.37 -6.61 0.25
C TYR A 129 6.32 -5.74 0.97
N THR A 130 5.72 -6.19 2.07
CA THR A 130 4.84 -5.31 2.87
C THR A 130 5.60 -4.25 3.66
N ILE A 131 6.91 -4.47 3.90
CA ILE A 131 7.91 -3.46 4.25
C ILE A 131 9.01 -3.48 3.18
N ILE A 132 9.35 -2.31 2.66
CA ILE A 132 10.54 -2.10 1.84
C ILE A 132 11.46 -1.12 2.57
N ALA A 133 12.70 -1.55 2.84
CA ALA A 133 13.71 -0.69 3.43
C ALA A 133 15.07 -0.89 2.74
N GLY A 134 15.84 0.18 2.62
CA GLY A 134 17.20 0.16 2.10
C GLY A 134 17.71 1.53 1.68
N THR A 135 18.79 1.53 0.91
CA THR A 135 19.27 2.74 0.21
C THR A 135 18.32 3.15 -0.92
N PRO A 136 18.39 4.40 -1.44
CA PRO A 136 17.56 4.81 -2.59
C PRO A 136 17.62 3.82 -3.75
N LYS A 137 18.81 3.34 -4.10
CA LYS A 137 19.00 2.35 -5.18
C LYS A 137 18.22 1.05 -4.92
N THR A 138 18.34 0.49 -3.72
CA THR A 138 17.65 -0.76 -3.34
C THR A 138 16.15 -0.57 -3.30
N VAL A 139 15.68 0.53 -2.69
CA VAL A 139 14.26 0.85 -2.58
C VAL A 139 13.62 1.05 -3.95
N ILE A 140 14.24 1.83 -4.85
CA ILE A 140 13.74 2.04 -6.21
C ILE A 140 13.59 0.72 -6.96
N SER A 141 14.58 -0.17 -6.86
CA SER A 141 14.53 -1.50 -7.50
C SER A 141 13.37 -2.35 -6.98
N ARG A 142 13.12 -2.33 -5.67
CA ARG A 142 12.02 -3.09 -5.06
C ARG A 142 10.67 -2.45 -5.35
N ILE A 143 10.57 -1.13 -5.39
CA ILE A 143 9.34 -0.43 -5.82
C ILE A 143 9.00 -0.79 -7.26
N ARG A 144 9.99 -0.81 -8.17
CA ARG A 144 9.75 -1.28 -9.56
C ARG A 144 9.09 -2.65 -9.59
N HIS A 145 9.58 -3.60 -8.80
CA HIS A 145 8.98 -4.94 -8.72
C HIS A 145 7.51 -4.88 -8.29
N VAL A 146 7.18 -4.07 -7.28
CA VAL A 146 5.78 -3.85 -6.84
C VAL A 146 4.93 -3.25 -7.97
N LEU A 147 5.45 -2.23 -8.67
CA LEU A 147 4.72 -1.57 -9.77
C LEU A 147 4.52 -2.49 -10.97
N GLU A 148 5.50 -3.33 -11.29
CA GLU A 148 5.38 -4.33 -12.35
C GLU A 148 4.30 -5.36 -12.02
N TYR A 149 4.21 -5.77 -10.75
CA TYR A 149 3.30 -6.81 -10.29
C TYR A 149 1.87 -6.34 -10.05
N VAL A 150 1.71 -5.24 -9.29
CA VAL A 150 0.43 -4.73 -8.76
C VAL A 150 -0.19 -3.69 -9.69
N ARG A 151 0.63 -2.96 -10.46
CA ARG A 151 0.22 -1.95 -11.46
C ARG A 151 -0.69 -0.81 -10.94
N PRO A 152 -0.44 -0.21 -9.75
CA PRO A 152 -1.27 0.89 -9.25
C PRO A 152 -0.96 2.21 -9.99
N GLY A 153 -1.98 3.06 -10.20
CA GLY A 153 -1.79 4.43 -10.72
C GLY A 153 -1.75 5.50 -9.63
N SER A 154 -2.14 5.16 -8.40
CA SER A 154 -1.93 6.00 -7.21
C SER A 154 -1.07 5.29 -6.18
N ILE A 155 -0.01 5.94 -5.71
CA ILE A 155 0.95 5.33 -4.79
C ILE A 155 1.03 6.17 -3.51
N PHE A 156 1.00 5.50 -2.38
CA PHE A 156 1.21 6.11 -1.06
C PHE A 156 2.33 5.37 -0.35
N PHE A 157 3.43 6.07 -0.06
CA PHE A 157 4.48 5.51 0.78
C PHE A 157 4.20 5.81 2.24
N TRP A 158 4.08 4.75 3.03
CA TRP A 158 3.94 4.83 4.47
C TRP A 158 5.33 4.82 5.11
N ASP A 159 5.72 5.93 5.72
CA ASP A 159 6.96 6.04 6.49
C ASP A 159 6.77 6.83 7.79
N GLY A 160 7.77 6.78 8.69
CA GLY A 160 7.78 7.55 9.93
C GLY A 160 6.81 7.04 11.01
N ASP A 161 6.63 5.73 11.11
CA ASP A 161 5.70 5.09 12.06
C ASP A 161 6.43 4.20 13.07
N GLY A 162 5.71 3.70 14.07
CA GLY A 162 6.24 2.89 15.15
C GLY A 162 7.17 3.68 16.08
N ALA A 163 8.36 3.14 16.37
CA ALA A 163 9.36 3.77 17.24
C ALA A 163 10.37 4.66 16.49
N MET A 164 10.11 5.00 15.22
CA MET A 164 10.99 5.89 14.46
C MET A 164 11.10 7.27 15.12
N THR A 165 12.32 7.81 15.13
CA THR A 165 12.57 9.16 15.67
C THR A 165 12.24 10.22 14.62
N HIS A 166 12.21 11.48 15.05
CA HIS A 166 12.08 12.61 14.13
C HIS A 166 13.19 12.60 13.05
N ASP A 167 14.44 12.36 13.46
CA ASP A 167 15.59 12.38 12.55
C ASP A 167 15.54 11.24 11.54
N ASP A 168 15.05 10.06 11.95
CA ASP A 168 14.81 8.93 11.06
C ASP A 168 13.80 9.30 9.96
N ALA A 169 12.65 9.84 10.36
CA ALA A 169 11.60 10.22 9.43
C ALA A 169 12.04 11.36 8.49
N MET A 170 12.74 12.37 9.00
CA MET A 170 13.20 13.51 8.19
C MET A 170 14.29 13.12 7.20
N ARG A 171 15.18 12.19 7.56
CA ARG A 171 16.22 11.67 6.67
C ARG A 171 15.60 10.90 5.50
N SER A 172 14.67 9.99 5.79
CA SER A 172 13.96 9.25 4.75
C SER A 172 13.08 10.16 3.88
N LEU A 173 12.37 11.13 4.46
CA LEU A 173 11.58 12.10 3.72
C LEU A 173 12.44 12.88 2.69
N ARG A 174 13.65 13.30 3.10
CA ARG A 174 14.60 13.97 2.21
C ARG A 174 15.01 13.07 1.04
N LEU A 175 15.43 11.84 1.31
CA LEU A 175 15.87 10.88 0.28
C LEU A 175 14.71 10.47 -0.64
N MET A 176 13.51 10.29 -0.08
CA MET A 176 12.28 10.05 -0.83
C MET A 176 12.01 11.16 -1.84
N GLY A 177 12.05 12.42 -1.39
CA GLY A 177 11.79 13.57 -2.25
C GLY A 177 12.88 13.81 -3.31
N GLN A 178 14.14 13.58 -2.95
CA GLN A 178 15.29 13.87 -3.83
C GLN A 178 15.55 12.77 -4.86
N GLU A 179 15.38 11.50 -4.49
CA GLU A 179 15.85 10.37 -5.31
C GLU A 179 14.74 9.39 -5.67
N VAL A 180 13.92 8.97 -4.70
CA VAL A 180 12.98 7.86 -4.92
C VAL A 180 11.75 8.29 -5.71
N ILE A 181 11.01 9.31 -5.27
CA ILE A 181 9.78 9.76 -5.93
C ILE A 181 10.05 10.18 -7.40
N PRO A 182 11.12 10.93 -7.72
CA PRO A 182 11.46 11.23 -9.12
C PRO A 182 11.70 9.97 -9.95
N ALA A 183 12.49 9.02 -9.45
CA ALA A 183 12.75 7.76 -10.17
C ALA A 183 11.48 6.91 -10.36
N VAL A 184 10.61 6.87 -9.34
CA VAL A 184 9.33 6.15 -9.40
C VAL A 184 8.39 6.76 -10.44
N LYS A 185 8.37 8.09 -10.59
CA LYS A 185 7.60 8.74 -11.66
C LYS A 185 8.08 8.32 -13.05
N GLU A 186 9.39 8.22 -13.27
CA GLU A 186 9.93 7.75 -14.55
C GLU A 186 9.62 6.27 -14.79
N ILE A 187 9.70 5.43 -13.75
CA ILE A 187 9.27 4.02 -13.83
C ILE A 187 7.78 3.93 -14.18
N ALA A 188 6.92 4.74 -13.54
CA ALA A 188 5.48 4.72 -13.82
C ALA A 188 5.16 5.09 -15.28
N LYS A 189 5.89 6.05 -15.87
CA LYS A 189 5.78 6.41 -17.29
C LYS A 189 6.22 5.26 -18.20
N GLU A 190 7.39 4.65 -17.93
CA GLU A 190 7.88 3.49 -18.69
C GLU A 190 6.90 2.32 -18.64
N LEU A 191 6.26 2.13 -17.50
CA LEU A 191 5.28 1.09 -17.23
C LEU A 191 3.86 1.45 -17.68
N GLU A 192 3.63 2.63 -18.28
CA GLU A 192 2.31 3.08 -18.73
C GLU A 192 1.25 2.99 -17.61
N LEU A 193 1.58 3.53 -16.42
CA LEU A 193 0.72 3.55 -15.24
C LEU A 193 0.15 4.95 -14.97
N PRO A 194 -0.78 5.48 -15.80
CA PRO A 194 -1.36 6.79 -15.55
C PRO A 194 -2.09 6.83 -14.21
N GLY A 195 -1.97 7.97 -13.53
CA GLY A 195 -2.74 8.28 -12.33
C GLY A 195 -4.11 8.91 -12.63
N PRO A 196 -4.95 9.09 -11.60
CA PRO A 196 -6.29 9.70 -11.74
C PRO A 196 -6.27 11.19 -12.12
N PHE A 197 -5.09 11.82 -12.15
CA PHE A 197 -4.90 13.19 -12.61
C PHE A 197 -4.46 13.27 -14.09
N GLU A 198 -4.10 12.13 -14.69
CA GLU A 198 -3.71 12.01 -16.10
C GLU A 198 -4.83 11.39 -16.92
N VAL A 199 -5.53 10.40 -16.38
CA VAL A 199 -6.71 9.78 -16.98
C VAL A 199 -7.85 9.82 -15.99
N ASP A 200 -9.00 10.33 -16.42
CA ASP A 200 -10.20 10.44 -15.58
C ASP A 200 -10.71 9.02 -15.23
N PRO A 201 -10.75 8.64 -13.94
CA PRO A 201 -11.19 7.31 -13.52
C PRO A 201 -12.67 7.03 -13.83
N ALA A 202 -13.50 8.05 -13.99
CA ALA A 202 -14.91 7.91 -14.31
C ALA A 202 -15.16 7.75 -15.81
N THR A 203 -14.41 8.46 -16.65
CA THR A 203 -14.65 8.50 -18.11
C THR A 203 -13.62 7.75 -18.95
N GLY A 204 -12.45 7.43 -18.41
CA GLY A 204 -11.34 6.80 -19.12
C GLY A 204 -10.67 7.71 -20.15
N LYS A 205 -10.92 9.02 -20.08
CA LYS A 205 -10.37 10.02 -21.01
C LYS A 205 -9.16 10.70 -20.41
N ASP A 206 -8.19 11.05 -21.26
CA ASP A 206 -7.05 11.85 -20.87
C ASP A 206 -7.50 13.23 -20.34
N ILE A 207 -6.90 13.63 -19.23
CA ILE A 207 -7.08 14.94 -18.62
C ILE A 207 -6.00 15.86 -19.19
N PRO A 208 -6.36 16.99 -19.83
CA PRO A 208 -5.39 17.96 -20.31
C PRO A 208 -4.47 18.43 -19.17
N GLN A 209 -3.17 18.19 -19.32
CA GLN A 209 -2.18 18.67 -18.36
C GLN A 209 -1.93 20.16 -18.63
N GLU A 210 -2.30 21.04 -17.70
CA GLU A 210 -1.81 22.43 -17.75
C GLU A 210 -0.29 22.39 -17.55
N VAL A 211 0.47 22.89 -18.52
CA VAL A 211 1.92 23.03 -18.39
C VAL A 211 2.16 24.07 -17.29
N ALA A 212 2.39 23.62 -16.06
CA ALA A 212 2.83 24.48 -14.99
C ALA A 212 4.18 25.10 -15.42
N ALA A 213 4.19 26.41 -15.65
CA ALA A 213 5.42 27.17 -15.83
C ALA A 213 6.27 26.98 -14.56
N GLY A 214 7.47 26.41 -14.75
CA GLY A 214 8.40 26.07 -13.67
C GLY A 214 8.97 27.27 -12.92
#